data_AF-A0A7S2J398-F1
#
_entry.id   AF-A0A7S2J398-F1
#
_cell.length_a   1.000
_cell.length_b   1.000
_cell.length_c   1.000
_cell.angle_alpha   90.00
_cell.angle_beta   90.00
_cell.angle_gamma   90.00
#
_symmetry.space_group_name_H-M   'P 1'
#
loop_
_entity.id
_entity.type
_entity.pdbx_description
1 polymer ?
#
loop_
_entity_poly.entity_id
_entity_poly.type
_entity_poly.pdbx_seq_one_letter_code
_entity_poly.pdbx_strand_id
1 'polypeptide(L)'
;KYHGGFGGYSLSMLRSSYADSDSDDEQKNGEELTEDLVEQCIYSLGDHSTYLRFNREPCDRLISLLREHFDPNDPGPPEFSLAIEEGVAGARLSHPHQRQYTFVLQSMTLWREVLDNMFQLWHLAEEDLLDEEHAYTLTDTGQGLQRVQKSPRSVVAMQKILAKVQRKVGGWIGSSTVHLGDHNVPNALMFIDKYIQVPRFLGPLVLTLDKIPQLAQSSPGMKGYIDSFGGVKTLHRLILADFFRHAFDGSGADNFFDAGSCIDGRLTSAWNWCSSIERKPYFPIFLLTGFTGFDGKEGF
;
A
#
# COMPACT_ATOMS: atom_id res chain seq x y z
N LYS A 1 5.94 -41.97 41.90
CA LYS A 1 5.26 -40.65 41.85
C LYS A 1 6.17 -39.70 41.09
N TYR A 2 5.95 -39.53 39.80
CA TYR A 2 6.66 -38.56 38.97
C TYR A 2 5.96 -37.21 39.12
N HIS A 3 6.70 -36.17 39.51
CA HIS A 3 6.28 -34.78 39.39
C HIS A 3 7.35 -34.08 38.56
N GLY A 4 7.05 -33.93 37.26
CA GLY A 4 7.82 -33.08 36.37
C GLY A 4 7.36 -31.64 36.57
N GLY A 5 8.24 -30.79 37.11
CA GLY A 5 8.01 -29.35 37.15
C GLY A 5 8.19 -28.77 35.75
N PHE A 6 7.16 -28.08 35.25
CA PHE A 6 7.27 -27.24 34.07
C PHE A 6 8.10 -26.00 34.44
N GLY A 7 9.22 -25.83 33.74
CA GLY A 7 10.08 -24.65 33.86
C GLY A 7 9.36 -23.40 33.38
N GLY A 8 9.43 -22.35 34.18
CA GLY A 8 8.89 -21.04 33.84
C GLY A 8 9.60 -20.44 32.63
N TYR A 9 8.83 -20.08 31.62
CA TYR A 9 9.29 -19.25 30.51
C TYR A 9 9.04 -17.79 30.88
N SER A 10 10.13 -17.05 31.15
CA SER A 10 10.09 -15.59 31.18
C SER A 10 10.10 -15.07 29.74
N LEU A 11 8.97 -14.54 29.29
CA LEU A 11 8.86 -13.89 27.99
C LEU A 11 9.14 -12.39 28.19
N SER A 12 10.39 -11.97 28.04
CA SER A 12 10.72 -10.54 27.95
C SER A 12 10.31 -10.03 26.56
N MET A 13 9.07 -9.56 26.42
CA MET A 13 8.63 -8.79 25.26
C MET A 13 8.25 -7.36 25.65
N LEU A 14 8.87 -6.42 24.92
CA LEU A 14 8.44 -5.03 24.70
C LEU A 14 8.39 -4.11 25.93
N ARG A 15 9.56 -3.69 26.43
CA ARG A 15 9.66 -2.37 27.06
C ARG A 15 9.60 -1.30 25.95
N SER A 16 8.46 -0.65 25.84
CA SER A 16 8.33 0.65 25.20
C SER A 16 9.17 1.65 26.00
N SER A 17 10.19 2.24 25.36
CA SER A 17 11.02 3.29 25.97
C SER A 17 10.30 4.63 25.83
N TYR A 18 9.34 4.91 26.69
CA TYR A 18 8.81 6.26 26.90
C TYR A 18 8.64 6.50 28.41
N ALA A 19 9.17 7.64 28.85
CA ALA A 19 9.23 8.18 30.21
C ALA A 19 10.28 7.53 31.14
N ASP A 20 11.46 8.16 31.19
CA ASP A 20 12.39 8.06 32.30
C ASP A 20 11.86 9.02 33.39
N SER A 21 11.19 8.48 34.41
CA SER A 21 10.87 9.20 35.64
C SER A 21 11.33 8.37 36.81
N ASP A 22 12.40 8.83 37.46
CA ASP A 22 12.93 8.31 38.71
C ASP A 22 11.82 8.18 39.77
N SER A 23 11.41 6.95 40.07
CA SER A 23 10.78 6.60 41.35
C SER A 23 11.03 5.13 41.66
N ASP A 24 11.81 4.91 42.71
CA ASP A 24 12.12 3.68 43.44
C ASP A 24 11.43 2.38 42.97
N ASP A 25 12.27 1.47 42.44
CA ASP A 25 11.96 0.11 42.01
C ASP A 25 11.34 -0.75 43.14
N GLU A 26 10.01 -0.71 43.28
CA GLU A 26 9.25 -1.90 43.62
C GLU A 26 9.11 -2.73 42.34
N GLN A 27 9.98 -3.73 42.23
CA GLN A 27 9.92 -4.79 41.24
C GLN A 27 8.60 -5.56 41.42
N LYS A 28 7.50 -5.01 40.89
CA LYS A 28 6.20 -5.68 40.82
C LYS A 28 6.44 -7.01 40.11
N ASN A 29 6.29 -8.12 40.85
CA ASN A 29 6.07 -9.43 40.26
C ASN A 29 5.03 -9.25 39.17
N GLY A 30 5.41 -9.50 37.91
CA GLY A 30 4.48 -9.40 36.79
C GLY A 30 3.27 -10.25 37.11
N GLU A 31 2.08 -9.66 36.99
CA GLU A 31 0.82 -10.39 37.16
C GLU A 31 0.87 -11.64 36.25
N GLU A 32 0.57 -12.81 36.81
CA GLU A 32 0.50 -14.03 36.02
C GLU A 32 -0.59 -13.84 34.94
N LEU A 33 -0.23 -14.05 33.68
CA LEU A 33 -1.15 -13.95 32.56
C LEU A 33 -2.29 -14.95 32.78
N THR A 34 -3.53 -14.45 32.85
CA THR A 34 -4.72 -15.29 32.93
C THR A 34 -4.93 -16.05 31.62
N GLU A 35 -5.62 -17.18 31.69
CA GLU A 35 -6.02 -17.96 30.50
C GLU A 35 -6.75 -17.07 29.47
N ASP A 36 -7.69 -16.25 29.93
CA ASP A 36 -8.44 -15.31 29.11
C ASP A 36 -7.53 -14.29 28.40
N LEU A 37 -6.50 -13.76 29.09
CA LEU A 37 -5.54 -12.83 28.48
C LEU A 37 -4.71 -13.52 27.41
N VAL A 38 -4.28 -14.76 27.64
CA VAL A 38 -3.55 -15.56 26.64
C VAL A 38 -4.44 -15.81 25.42
N GLU A 39 -5.70 -16.21 25.63
CA GLU A 39 -6.65 -16.42 24.54
C GLU A 39 -6.87 -15.13 23.72
N GLN A 40 -7.08 -13.99 24.38
CA GLN A 40 -7.24 -12.69 23.72
C GLN A 40 -5.99 -12.29 22.92
N CYS A 41 -4.79 -12.54 23.45
CA CYS A 41 -3.55 -12.32 22.71
C CYS A 41 -3.47 -13.19 21.45
N ILE A 42 -3.88 -14.46 21.52
CA ILE A 42 -3.88 -15.36 20.37
C ILE A 42 -4.85 -14.86 19.28
N TYR A 43 -6.07 -14.46 19.65
CA TYR A 43 -7.00 -13.87 18.68
C TYR A 43 -6.46 -12.58 18.07
N SER A 44 -5.86 -11.70 18.87
CA SER A 44 -5.26 -10.45 18.39
C SER A 44 -4.13 -10.70 17.39
N LEU A 45 -3.32 -11.74 17.60
CA LEU A 45 -2.30 -12.18 16.65
C LEU A 45 -2.90 -12.75 15.36
N GLY A 46 -4.03 -13.47 15.48
CA GLY A 46 -4.82 -13.97 14.35
C GLY A 46 -5.38 -12.83 13.49
N ASP A 47 -5.95 -11.80 14.13
CA ASP A 47 -6.49 -10.62 13.48
C ASP A 47 -5.39 -9.82 12.78
N HIS A 48 -4.25 -9.61 13.45
CA HIS A 48 -3.08 -8.97 12.87
C HIS A 48 -2.58 -9.72 11.62
N SER A 49 -2.49 -11.05 11.70
CA SER A 49 -2.05 -11.89 10.57
C SER A 49 -3.03 -11.82 9.40
N THR A 50 -4.32 -11.84 9.70
CA THR A 50 -5.41 -11.72 8.72
C THR A 50 -5.38 -10.35 8.04
N TYR A 51 -5.19 -9.28 8.82
CA TYR A 51 -5.02 -7.93 8.31
C TYR A 51 -3.86 -7.85 7.31
N LEU A 52 -2.67 -8.35 7.68
CA LEU A 52 -1.51 -8.31 6.80
C LEU A 52 -1.74 -9.10 5.51
N ARG A 53 -2.44 -10.24 5.59
CA ARG A 53 -2.81 -11.03 4.42
C ARG A 53 -3.67 -10.23 3.43
N PHE A 54 -4.73 -9.59 3.90
CA PHE A 54 -5.62 -8.84 3.01
C PHE A 54 -5.02 -7.52 2.51
N ASN A 55 -4.27 -6.83 3.37
CA ASN A 55 -3.85 -5.46 3.09
C ASN A 55 -2.45 -5.41 2.46
N ARG A 56 -1.48 -6.15 3.01
CA ARG A 56 -0.08 -6.08 2.59
C ARG A 56 0.24 -7.04 1.44
N GLU A 57 -0.30 -8.25 1.45
CA GLU A 57 0.04 -9.30 0.47
C GLU A 57 -0.17 -8.87 -1.00
N PRO A 58 -1.21 -8.09 -1.37
CA PRO A 58 -1.34 -7.59 -2.74
C PRO A 58 -0.13 -6.77 -3.21
N CYS A 59 0.51 -6.01 -2.31
CA CYS A 59 1.75 -5.30 -2.61
C CYS A 59 2.91 -6.28 -2.84
N ASP A 60 3.08 -7.26 -1.94
CA ASP A 60 4.13 -8.29 -2.05
C ASP A 60 4.00 -9.08 -3.37
N ARG A 61 2.76 -9.39 -3.77
CA ARG A 61 2.45 -10.10 -5.02
C ARG A 61 2.81 -9.28 -6.25
N LEU A 62 2.44 -7.99 -6.30
CA LEU A 62 2.77 -7.13 -7.43
C LEU A 62 4.26 -6.78 -7.51
N ILE A 63 4.96 -6.66 -6.39
CA ILE A 63 6.43 -6.53 -6.37
C ILE A 63 7.06 -7.78 -7.00
N SER A 64 6.56 -8.97 -6.64
CA SER A 64 7.05 -10.23 -7.21
C SER A 64 6.80 -10.30 -8.72
N LEU A 65 5.60 -9.93 -9.17
CA LEU A 65 5.25 -9.89 -10.59
C LEU A 65 6.06 -8.85 -11.39
N LEU A 66 6.33 -7.68 -10.80
CA LEU A 66 7.22 -6.68 -11.41
C LEU A 66 8.62 -7.26 -11.66
N ARG A 67 9.18 -7.95 -10.68
CA ARG A 67 10.52 -8.58 -10.77
C ARG A 67 10.55 -9.77 -11.71
N GLU A 68 9.46 -10.53 -11.80
CA GLU A 68 9.36 -11.71 -12.67
C GLU A 68 9.23 -11.31 -14.16
N HIS A 69 8.48 -10.26 -14.45
CA HIS A 69 8.06 -9.94 -15.82
C HIS A 69 8.82 -8.80 -16.50
N PHE A 70 9.59 -8.01 -15.75
CA PHE A 70 10.28 -6.82 -16.26
C PHE A 70 11.72 -6.77 -15.75
N ASP A 71 12.65 -6.52 -16.66
CA ASP A 71 14.06 -6.27 -16.35
C ASP A 71 14.32 -4.76 -16.41
N PRO A 72 14.80 -4.11 -15.34
CA PRO A 72 15.03 -2.66 -15.35
C PRO A 72 15.98 -2.17 -16.45
N ASN A 73 16.88 -3.02 -16.93
CA ASN A 73 17.89 -2.66 -17.92
C ASN A 73 17.53 -3.11 -19.34
N ASP A 74 16.51 -3.96 -19.50
CA ASP A 74 16.02 -4.41 -20.79
C ASP A 74 14.49 -4.21 -20.88
N PRO A 75 14.03 -3.14 -21.57
CA PRO A 75 12.60 -2.90 -21.75
C PRO A 75 11.91 -3.99 -22.57
N GLY A 76 12.67 -4.83 -23.30
CA GLY A 76 12.13 -5.79 -24.23
C GLY A 76 11.33 -5.14 -25.37
N PRO A 77 10.28 -5.81 -25.88
CA PRO A 77 9.40 -5.25 -26.91
C PRO A 77 8.73 -3.93 -26.46
N PRO A 78 8.49 -2.97 -27.38
CA PRO A 78 7.93 -1.66 -27.04
C PRO A 78 6.63 -1.71 -26.22
N GLU A 79 5.76 -2.68 -26.48
CA GLU A 79 4.47 -2.86 -25.78
C GLU A 79 4.62 -3.27 -24.31
N PHE A 80 5.78 -3.80 -23.91
CA PHE A 80 6.11 -4.16 -22.52
C PHE A 80 7.07 -3.19 -21.86
N SER A 81 7.54 -2.17 -22.59
CA SER A 81 8.29 -1.09 -21.99
C SER A 81 7.42 -0.35 -20.97
N LEU A 82 8.05 -0.03 -19.84
CA LEU A 82 7.45 0.79 -18.78
C LEU A 82 7.71 2.29 -18.99
N ALA A 83 8.32 2.70 -20.11
CA ALA A 83 8.55 4.12 -20.35
C ALA A 83 7.22 4.89 -20.41
N ILE A 84 7.22 6.08 -19.82
CA ILE A 84 6.12 7.04 -19.87
C ILE A 84 6.65 8.39 -20.33
N GLU A 85 5.81 9.14 -21.04
CA GLU A 85 6.14 10.46 -21.57
C GLU A 85 4.99 11.42 -21.25
N GLU A 86 5.33 12.59 -20.73
CA GLU A 86 4.37 13.62 -20.37
C GLU A 86 3.50 14.00 -21.58
N GLY A 87 2.19 14.11 -21.36
CA GLY A 87 1.20 14.40 -22.39
C GLY A 87 0.77 13.18 -23.21
N VAL A 88 1.46 12.04 -23.11
CA VAL A 88 1.08 10.79 -23.77
C VAL A 88 0.16 9.98 -22.87
N ALA A 89 -1.01 9.60 -23.39
CA ALA A 89 -2.01 8.80 -22.67
C ALA A 89 -2.43 9.36 -21.28
N GLY A 90 -2.29 10.68 -21.08
CA GLY A 90 -2.64 11.36 -19.83
C GLY A 90 -1.54 11.42 -18.77
N ALA A 91 -0.35 10.89 -19.07
CA ALA A 91 0.80 10.95 -18.17
C ALA A 91 1.22 12.40 -17.90
N ARG A 92 1.60 12.68 -16.65
CA ARG A 92 2.15 13.96 -16.19
C ARG A 92 3.65 13.89 -15.88
N LEU A 93 4.20 12.68 -15.85
CA LEU A 93 5.62 12.41 -15.63
C LEU A 93 6.26 11.83 -16.89
N SER A 94 7.54 12.12 -17.09
CA SER A 94 8.36 11.52 -18.14
C SER A 94 9.46 10.67 -17.53
N HIS A 95 9.39 9.35 -17.70
CA HIS A 95 10.37 8.41 -17.19
C HIS A 95 10.79 7.40 -18.27
N PRO A 96 12.10 7.18 -18.51
CA PRO A 96 12.53 6.01 -19.25
C PRO A 96 12.21 4.73 -18.47
N HIS A 97 12.20 3.58 -19.16
CA HIS A 97 11.82 2.28 -18.60
C HIS A 97 12.46 1.98 -17.24
N GLN A 98 13.79 2.08 -17.14
CA GLN A 98 14.53 1.81 -15.90
C GLN A 98 14.05 2.71 -14.74
N ARG A 99 13.84 3.99 -15.02
CA ARG A 99 13.38 4.95 -14.01
C ARG A 99 11.95 4.66 -13.58
N GLN A 100 11.06 4.31 -14.51
CA GLN A 100 9.68 3.93 -14.16
C GLN A 100 9.67 2.64 -13.35
N TYR A 101 10.45 1.63 -13.73
CA TYR A 101 10.59 0.40 -12.97
C TYR A 101 10.96 0.68 -11.50
N THR A 102 12.02 1.49 -11.29
CA THR A 102 12.46 1.85 -9.94
C THR A 102 11.40 2.66 -9.21
N PHE A 103 10.72 3.60 -9.88
CA PHE A 103 9.65 4.42 -9.31
C PHE A 103 8.45 3.57 -8.84
N VAL A 104 8.06 2.56 -9.62
CA VAL A 104 7.01 1.60 -9.25
C VAL A 104 7.46 0.75 -8.07
N LEU A 105 8.67 0.18 -8.13
CA LEU A 105 9.19 -0.70 -7.08
C LEU A 105 9.27 0.02 -5.72
N GLN A 106 9.79 1.24 -5.68
CA GLN A 106 9.87 2.01 -4.43
C GLN A 106 8.49 2.41 -3.91
N SER A 107 7.52 2.71 -4.79
CA SER A 107 6.15 3.09 -4.40
C SER A 107 5.42 1.91 -3.80
N MET A 108 5.49 0.75 -4.45
CA MET A 108 4.94 -0.51 -3.95
C MET A 108 5.60 -0.92 -2.62
N THR A 109 6.93 -0.78 -2.52
CA THR A 109 7.66 -1.08 -1.28
C THR A 109 7.24 -0.14 -0.15
N LEU A 110 7.02 1.15 -0.45
CA LEU A 110 6.50 2.09 0.54
C LEU A 110 5.11 1.70 1.02
N TRP A 111 4.17 1.46 0.10
CA TRP A 111 2.81 1.07 0.47
C TRP A 111 2.79 -0.23 1.28
N ARG A 112 3.61 -1.21 0.90
CA ARG A 112 3.83 -2.44 1.67
C ARG A 112 4.24 -2.13 3.10
N GLU A 113 5.26 -1.29 3.31
CA GLU A 113 5.77 -0.98 4.66
C GLU A 113 4.78 -0.12 5.47
N VAL A 114 4.02 0.78 4.84
CA VAL A 114 2.95 1.53 5.51
C VAL A 114 1.87 0.59 6.04
N LEU A 115 1.39 -0.34 5.20
CA LEU A 115 0.38 -1.32 5.59
C LEU A 115 0.91 -2.29 6.66
N ASP A 116 2.18 -2.68 6.59
CA ASP A 116 2.83 -3.50 7.62
C ASP A 116 2.90 -2.80 9.00
N ASN A 117 2.88 -1.46 9.03
CA ASN A 117 2.90 -0.64 10.24
C ASN A 117 1.56 0.05 10.52
N MET A 118 0.46 -0.38 9.87
CA MET A 118 -0.81 0.36 9.92
C MET A 118 -1.37 0.49 11.33
N PHE A 119 -1.31 -0.56 12.16
CA PHE A 119 -1.82 -0.50 13.53
C PHE A 119 -1.09 0.55 14.38
N GLN A 120 0.24 0.64 14.23
CA GLN A 120 1.01 1.68 14.91
C GLN A 120 0.64 3.07 14.38
N LEU A 121 0.56 3.23 13.06
CA LEU A 121 0.19 4.51 12.43
C LEU A 121 -1.22 4.94 12.85
N TRP A 122 -2.16 4.01 12.93
CA TRP A 122 -3.53 4.27 13.37
C TRP A 122 -3.56 4.77 14.80
N HIS A 123 -2.86 4.09 15.71
CA HIS A 123 -2.76 4.53 17.10
C HIS A 123 -2.16 5.95 17.22
N LEU A 124 -1.06 6.23 16.52
CA LEU A 124 -0.45 7.57 16.52
C LEU A 124 -1.35 8.62 15.86
N ALA A 125 -2.14 8.22 14.86
CA ALA A 125 -3.14 9.09 14.26
C ALA A 125 -4.23 9.44 15.26
N GLU A 126 -4.73 8.50 16.05
CA GLU A 126 -5.69 8.78 17.13
C GLU A 126 -5.11 9.70 18.19
N GLU A 127 -3.86 9.48 18.61
CA GLU A 127 -3.18 10.39 19.55
C GLU A 127 -3.06 11.81 19.00
N ASP A 128 -2.72 11.96 17.71
CA ASP A 128 -2.66 13.28 17.07
C ASP A 128 -4.06 13.92 16.91
N LEU A 129 -5.09 13.14 16.62
CA LEU A 129 -6.47 13.63 16.48
C LEU A 129 -7.03 14.17 17.79
N LEU A 130 -6.63 13.56 18.91
CA LEU A 130 -7.03 13.91 20.27
C LEU A 130 -6.06 14.88 20.97
N ASP A 131 -5.02 15.35 20.27
CA ASP A 131 -4.00 16.23 20.83
C ASP A 131 -4.55 17.64 21.11
N GLU A 132 -4.65 17.99 22.40
CA GLU A 132 -5.12 19.30 22.85
C GLU A 132 -4.15 20.44 22.51
N GLU A 133 -2.85 20.15 22.36
CA GLU A 133 -1.85 21.17 21.97
C GLU A 133 -2.00 21.59 20.50
N HIS A 134 -2.52 20.68 19.66
CA HIS A 134 -2.64 20.85 18.23
C HIS A 134 -4.11 20.82 17.80
N ALA A 135 -4.85 21.87 18.12
CA ALA A 135 -6.26 21.99 17.73
C ALA A 135 -6.46 22.20 16.21
N TYR A 136 -7.65 21.82 15.73
CA TYR A 136 -8.08 22.06 14.35
C TYR A 136 -8.18 23.55 14.04
N THR A 137 -7.64 23.94 12.88
CA THR A 137 -7.83 25.25 12.27
C THR A 137 -8.63 25.11 10.98
N LEU A 138 -9.62 25.98 10.79
CA LEU A 138 -10.39 26.04 9.56
C LEU A 138 -9.58 26.83 8.52
N THR A 139 -9.11 26.15 7.48
CA THR A 139 -8.14 26.68 6.51
C THR A 139 -8.64 26.44 5.09
N ASP A 140 -8.50 27.44 4.21
CA ASP A 140 -8.70 27.24 2.78
C ASP A 140 -7.47 26.54 2.19
N THR A 141 -7.66 25.32 1.69
CA THR A 141 -6.57 24.49 1.17
C THR A 141 -6.38 24.65 -0.34
N GLY A 142 -7.15 25.53 -0.99
CA GLY A 142 -7.24 25.60 -2.45
C GLY A 142 -8.18 24.53 -3.06
N GLN A 143 -8.60 23.54 -2.27
CA GLN A 143 -9.66 22.57 -2.59
C GLN A 143 -10.97 22.85 -1.83
N GLY A 144 -11.07 24.04 -1.24
CA GLY A 144 -12.15 24.44 -0.36
C GLY A 144 -11.71 24.53 1.11
N LEU A 145 -12.67 24.84 1.97
CA LEU A 145 -12.43 25.06 3.39
C LEU A 145 -12.39 23.74 4.15
N GLN A 146 -11.24 23.40 4.73
CA GLN A 146 -11.00 22.13 5.44
C GLN A 146 -10.58 22.36 6.89
N ARG A 147 -10.88 21.37 7.74
CA ARG A 147 -10.36 21.31 9.11
C ARG A 147 -8.97 20.71 9.08
N VAL A 148 -7.96 21.56 9.24
CA VAL A 148 -6.55 21.20 9.22
C VAL A 148 -6.02 21.08 10.64
N GLN A 149 -5.30 20.00 10.94
CA GLN A 149 -4.69 19.72 12.23
C GLN A 149 -3.29 19.16 12.02
N LYS A 150 -2.28 19.74 12.70
CA LYS A 150 -0.94 19.15 12.71
C LYS A 150 -0.99 17.75 13.31
N SER A 151 -0.23 16.81 12.76
CA SER A 151 -0.14 15.46 13.33
C SER A 151 1.33 15.03 13.45
N PRO A 152 2.06 15.59 14.43
CA PRO A 152 3.50 15.44 14.54
C PRO A 152 3.93 13.98 14.76
N ARG A 153 3.15 13.17 15.49
CA ARG A 153 3.51 11.78 15.79
C ARG A 153 3.44 10.93 14.52
N SER A 154 2.35 11.09 13.76
CA SER A 154 2.11 10.42 12.48
C SER A 154 3.16 10.81 11.43
N VAL A 155 3.55 12.10 11.34
CA VAL A 155 4.64 12.58 10.47
C VAL A 155 5.96 11.88 10.79
N VAL A 156 6.36 11.86 12.06
CA VAL A 156 7.62 11.24 12.48
C VAL A 156 7.63 9.74 12.19
N ALA A 157 6.52 9.05 12.44
CA ALA A 157 6.40 7.62 12.13
C ALA A 157 6.52 7.35 10.62
N MET A 158 5.83 8.15 9.80
CA MET A 158 5.89 8.00 8.34
C MET A 158 7.29 8.31 7.78
N GLN A 159 8.00 9.31 8.34
CA GLN A 159 9.39 9.60 7.98
C GLN A 159 10.33 8.44 8.32
N LYS A 160 10.13 7.74 9.44
CA LYS A 160 10.90 6.54 9.80
C LYS A 160 10.67 5.40 8.80
N ILE A 161 9.42 5.18 8.39
CA ILE A 161 9.05 4.20 7.36
C ILE A 161 9.71 4.55 6.03
N LEU A 162 9.60 5.81 5.59
CA LEU A 162 10.22 6.28 4.35
C LEU A 162 11.74 6.06 4.36
N ALA A 163 12.41 6.43 5.45
CA ALA A 163 13.86 6.24 5.59
C ALA A 163 14.26 4.75 5.54
N LYS A 164 13.44 3.85 6.13
CA LYS A 164 13.63 2.40 6.03
C LYS A 164 13.51 1.92 4.58
N VAL A 165 12.49 2.40 3.85
CA VAL A 165 12.27 2.05 2.43
C VAL A 165 13.41 2.55 1.56
N GLN A 166 13.81 3.82 1.70
CA GLN A 166 14.92 4.43 0.94
C GLN A 166 16.22 3.63 1.08
N ARG A 167 16.57 3.20 2.30
CA ARG A 167 17.72 2.32 2.54
C ARG A 167 17.57 0.96 1.84
N LYS A 168 16.37 0.39 1.85
CA LYS A 168 16.06 -0.92 1.25
C LYS A 168 16.13 -0.89 -0.28
N VAL A 169 15.69 0.20 -0.92
CA VAL A 169 15.67 0.32 -2.38
C VAL A 169 16.94 0.93 -2.98
N GLY A 170 17.79 1.56 -2.18
CA GLY A 170 19.11 2.07 -2.61
C GLY A 170 19.07 3.39 -3.41
N GLY A 171 17.92 4.06 -3.45
CA GLY A 171 17.72 5.33 -4.15
C GLY A 171 16.29 5.85 -3.96
N TRP A 172 16.01 7.09 -4.37
CA TRP A 172 14.66 7.65 -4.30
C TRP A 172 14.35 8.54 -5.50
N ILE A 173 13.27 8.21 -6.22
CA ILE A 173 12.79 8.98 -7.37
C ILE A 173 11.54 9.78 -6.97
N GLY A 174 11.54 11.09 -7.18
CA GLY A 174 10.43 11.97 -6.81
C GLY A 174 10.62 12.61 -5.43
N SER A 175 9.60 13.31 -4.95
CA SER A 175 9.68 14.03 -3.67
C SER A 175 9.63 13.07 -2.48
N SER A 176 10.36 13.42 -1.42
CA SER A 176 10.33 12.74 -0.11
C SER A 176 9.44 13.47 0.90
N THR A 177 8.73 14.53 0.48
CA THR A 177 7.80 15.26 1.34
C THR A 177 6.63 14.36 1.71
N VAL A 178 6.43 14.21 3.02
CA VAL A 178 5.24 13.60 3.63
C VAL A 178 4.28 14.75 3.94
N HIS A 179 3.15 14.80 3.25
CA HIS A 179 2.12 15.80 3.53
C HIS A 179 1.21 15.27 4.63
N LEU A 180 1.11 16.02 5.73
CA LEU A 180 0.28 15.63 6.87
C LEU A 180 0.06 16.82 7.81
N GLY A 181 -1.20 17.17 8.02
CA GLY A 181 -1.59 18.36 8.74
C GLY A 181 -1.38 19.65 7.95
N ASP A 182 -1.55 19.58 6.63
CA ASP A 182 -1.38 20.69 5.70
C ASP A 182 -2.52 20.74 4.66
N HIS A 183 -2.35 21.51 3.58
CA HIS A 183 -3.37 21.68 2.55
C HIS A 183 -3.59 20.42 1.69
N ASN A 184 -2.62 19.51 1.60
CA ASN A 184 -2.68 18.30 0.78
C ASN A 184 -3.23 17.09 1.57
N VAL A 185 -2.93 17.04 2.87
CA VAL A 185 -3.45 16.04 3.81
C VAL A 185 -3.86 16.76 5.09
N PRO A 186 -5.14 17.15 5.24
CA PRO A 186 -5.57 18.05 6.32
C PRO A 186 -5.31 17.54 7.75
N ASN A 187 -5.35 16.24 7.98
CA ASN A 187 -5.20 15.67 9.32
C ASN A 187 -4.85 14.17 9.24
N ALA A 188 -4.55 13.57 10.39
CA ALA A 188 -4.15 12.16 10.48
C ALA A 188 -5.25 11.17 10.01
N LEU A 189 -6.53 11.51 10.15
CA LEU A 189 -7.62 10.65 9.66
C LEU A 189 -7.58 10.53 8.13
N MET A 190 -7.43 11.66 7.43
CA MET A 190 -7.28 11.67 5.97
C MET A 190 -6.03 10.92 5.51
N PHE A 191 -4.95 10.97 6.30
CA PHE A 191 -3.74 10.21 6.04
C PHE A 191 -3.98 8.69 6.12
N ILE A 192 -4.59 8.21 7.21
CA ILE A 192 -4.91 6.79 7.36
C ILE A 192 -5.85 6.32 6.26
N ASP A 193 -6.91 7.11 5.96
CA ASP A 193 -7.89 6.78 4.93
C ASP A 193 -7.22 6.56 3.56
N LYS A 194 -6.26 7.42 3.17
CA LYS A 194 -5.51 7.28 1.90
C LYS A 194 -4.81 5.93 1.77
N TYR A 195 -4.19 5.43 2.84
CA TYR A 195 -3.41 4.20 2.76
C TYR A 195 -4.23 2.92 2.93
N ILE A 196 -5.34 2.95 3.68
CA ILE A 196 -6.27 1.80 3.72
C ILE A 196 -6.98 1.57 2.38
N GLN A 197 -6.97 2.55 1.48
CA GLN A 197 -7.45 2.40 0.11
C GLN A 197 -6.54 1.51 -0.75
N VAL A 198 -5.23 1.39 -0.47
CA VAL A 198 -4.27 0.65 -1.29
C VAL A 198 -4.74 -0.77 -1.65
N PRO A 199 -5.08 -1.64 -0.69
CA PRO A 199 -5.51 -3.00 -1.01
C PRO A 199 -6.83 -3.07 -1.78
N ARG A 200 -7.68 -2.03 -1.73
CA ARG A 200 -8.95 -2.01 -2.46
C ARG A 200 -8.75 -1.97 -3.96
N PHE A 201 -7.71 -1.31 -4.44
CA PHE A 201 -7.37 -1.33 -5.86
C PHE A 201 -6.34 -2.39 -6.26
N LEU A 202 -5.40 -2.75 -5.37
CA LEU A 202 -4.42 -3.81 -5.68
C LEU A 202 -5.01 -5.22 -5.61
N GLY A 203 -5.92 -5.47 -4.67
CA GLY A 203 -6.54 -6.78 -4.44
C GLY A 203 -7.27 -7.32 -5.68
N PRO A 204 -8.21 -6.57 -6.29
CA PRO A 204 -8.92 -7.02 -7.48
C PRO A 204 -8.00 -7.21 -8.70
N LEU A 205 -6.94 -6.41 -8.83
CA LEU A 205 -5.92 -6.60 -9.86
C LEU A 205 -5.18 -7.93 -9.66
N VAL A 206 -4.68 -8.19 -8.45
CA VAL A 206 -3.99 -9.45 -8.13
C VAL A 206 -4.90 -10.66 -8.34
N LEU A 207 -6.15 -10.59 -7.86
CA LEU A 207 -7.15 -11.63 -8.07
C LEU A 207 -7.36 -11.94 -9.55
N THR A 208 -7.47 -10.90 -10.38
CA THR A 208 -7.61 -11.03 -11.83
C THR A 208 -6.41 -11.76 -12.40
N LEU A 209 -5.19 -11.30 -12.08
CA LEU A 209 -3.94 -11.89 -12.58
C LEU A 209 -3.84 -13.38 -12.17
N ASP A 210 -4.08 -13.72 -10.92
CA ASP A 210 -3.97 -15.10 -10.43
C ASP A 210 -5.01 -16.05 -11.02
N LYS A 211 -6.18 -15.54 -11.44
CA LYS A 211 -7.24 -16.34 -12.07
C LYS A 211 -7.09 -16.53 -13.59
N ILE A 212 -6.29 -15.72 -14.29
CA ILE A 212 -6.10 -15.85 -15.75
C ILE A 212 -5.69 -17.30 -16.16
N PRO A 213 -4.72 -17.96 -15.51
CA PRO A 213 -4.35 -19.34 -15.85
C PRO A 213 -5.51 -20.33 -15.69
N GLN A 214 -6.32 -20.16 -14.64
CA GLN A 214 -7.48 -21.02 -14.36
C GLN A 214 -8.57 -20.79 -15.40
N LEU A 215 -8.80 -19.52 -15.77
CA LEU A 215 -9.74 -19.13 -16.82
C LEU A 215 -9.37 -19.77 -18.17
N ALA A 216 -8.09 -19.78 -18.54
CA ALA A 216 -7.59 -20.43 -19.75
C ALA A 216 -7.84 -21.94 -19.77
N GLN A 217 -7.89 -22.58 -18.59
CA GLN A 217 -8.12 -24.03 -18.46
C GLN A 217 -9.61 -24.39 -18.34
N SER A 218 -10.49 -23.40 -18.11
CA SER A 218 -11.91 -23.64 -17.86
C SER A 218 -12.68 -24.19 -19.07
N SER A 219 -12.33 -23.77 -20.29
CA SER A 219 -12.97 -24.23 -21.52
C SER A 219 -12.12 -23.92 -22.76
N PRO A 220 -12.31 -24.64 -23.89
CA PRO A 220 -11.64 -24.33 -25.15
C PRO A 220 -11.94 -22.91 -25.66
N GLY A 221 -13.14 -22.39 -25.42
CA GLY A 221 -13.53 -21.03 -25.78
C GLY A 221 -12.76 -19.97 -24.99
N MET A 222 -12.60 -20.16 -23.68
CA MET A 222 -11.80 -19.25 -22.86
C MET A 222 -10.32 -19.31 -23.18
N LYS A 223 -9.80 -20.52 -23.46
CA LYS A 223 -8.44 -20.66 -23.97
C LYS A 223 -8.24 -19.87 -25.27
N GLY A 224 -9.12 -20.05 -26.26
CA GLY A 224 -9.06 -19.31 -27.51
C GLY A 224 -9.16 -17.79 -27.32
N TYR A 225 -9.98 -17.33 -26.38
CA TYR A 225 -10.08 -15.90 -26.05
C TYR A 225 -8.78 -15.36 -25.43
N ILE A 226 -8.16 -16.08 -24.49
CA ILE A 226 -6.87 -15.68 -23.89
C ILE A 226 -5.74 -15.77 -24.92
N ASP A 227 -5.76 -16.78 -25.80
CA ASP A 227 -4.79 -16.93 -26.89
C ASP A 227 -4.88 -15.77 -27.89
N SER A 228 -6.05 -15.12 -28.03
CA SER A 228 -6.20 -13.88 -28.84
C SER A 228 -5.39 -12.69 -28.30
N PHE A 229 -5.03 -12.70 -27.01
CA PHE A 229 -4.09 -11.75 -26.39
C PHE A 229 -2.63 -12.22 -26.46
N GLY A 230 -2.34 -13.31 -27.17
CA GLY A 230 -1.01 -13.93 -27.21
C GLY A 230 -0.75 -14.90 -26.05
N GLY A 231 -1.80 -15.38 -25.38
CA GLY A 231 -1.74 -16.37 -24.31
C GLY A 231 -1.58 -15.77 -22.91
N VAL A 232 -1.59 -16.65 -21.90
CA VAL A 232 -1.59 -16.29 -20.46
C VAL A 232 -0.46 -15.32 -20.11
N LYS A 233 0.80 -15.68 -20.43
CA LYS A 233 1.98 -14.87 -20.07
C LYS A 233 1.96 -13.49 -20.72
N THR A 234 1.51 -13.41 -21.97
CA THR A 234 1.41 -12.14 -22.71
C THR A 234 0.33 -11.26 -22.11
N LEU A 235 -0.84 -11.82 -21.80
CA LEU A 235 -1.93 -11.11 -21.15
C LEU A 235 -1.54 -10.57 -19.76
N HIS A 236 -0.83 -11.37 -18.95
CA HIS A 236 -0.26 -10.89 -17.67
C HIS A 236 0.61 -9.66 -17.89
N ARG A 237 1.58 -9.74 -18.82
CA ARG A 237 2.50 -8.64 -19.09
C ARG A 237 1.79 -7.41 -19.64
N LEU A 238 0.76 -7.57 -20.48
CA LEU A 238 -0.02 -6.45 -21.01
C LEU A 238 -0.73 -5.68 -19.89
N ILE A 239 -1.42 -6.39 -18.99
CA ILE A 239 -2.12 -5.77 -17.86
C ILE A 239 -1.12 -5.10 -16.91
N LEU A 240 -0.03 -5.80 -16.57
CA LEU A 240 1.00 -5.28 -15.67
C LEU A 240 1.73 -4.07 -16.27
N ALA A 241 2.06 -4.08 -17.56
CA ALA A 241 2.74 -2.97 -18.22
C ALA A 241 1.84 -1.73 -18.28
N ASP A 242 0.54 -1.88 -18.52
CA ASP A 242 -0.41 -0.77 -18.47
C ASP A 242 -0.55 -0.22 -17.04
N PHE A 243 -0.71 -1.09 -16.04
CA PHE A 243 -0.80 -0.69 -14.63
C PHE A 243 0.49 0.02 -14.16
N PHE A 244 1.66 -0.57 -14.36
CA PHE A 244 2.94 0.00 -13.89
C PHE A 244 3.34 1.29 -14.61
N ARG A 245 2.82 1.54 -15.82
CA ARG A 245 2.92 2.85 -16.45
C ARG A 245 1.94 3.82 -15.81
N HIS A 246 0.64 3.53 -15.92
CA HIS A 246 -0.40 4.54 -15.78
C HIS A 246 -0.98 4.67 -14.37
N ALA A 247 -0.75 3.70 -13.49
CA ALA A 247 -1.03 3.86 -12.06
C ALA A 247 0.07 4.67 -11.33
N PHE A 248 1.15 5.05 -12.04
CA PHE A 248 2.34 5.71 -11.48
C PHE A 248 2.88 6.81 -12.40
N ASP A 249 2.02 7.46 -13.19
CA ASP A 249 2.40 8.45 -14.20
C ASP A 249 2.07 9.90 -13.81
N GLY A 250 1.60 10.14 -12.58
CA GLY A 250 1.21 11.45 -12.08
C GLY A 250 -0.16 11.93 -12.57
N SER A 251 -0.90 11.13 -13.34
CA SER A 251 -2.27 11.43 -13.75
C SER A 251 -3.22 11.52 -12.55
N GLY A 252 -4.34 12.22 -12.73
CA GLY A 252 -5.35 12.46 -11.69
C GLY A 252 -5.06 13.64 -10.75
N ALA A 253 -3.86 14.23 -10.77
CA ALA A 253 -3.55 15.43 -10.01
C ALA A 253 -4.02 16.72 -10.70
N ASP A 254 -4.39 17.72 -9.89
CA ASP A 254 -4.93 19.01 -10.36
C ASP A 254 -3.86 19.90 -11.02
N ASN A 255 -2.60 19.79 -10.61
CA ASN A 255 -1.50 20.60 -11.14
C ASN A 255 -0.17 19.81 -11.19
N PHE A 256 0.85 20.41 -11.83
CA PHE A 256 2.16 19.79 -12.03
C PHE A 256 2.95 19.59 -10.73
N PHE A 257 2.77 20.46 -9.73
CA PHE A 257 3.46 20.34 -8.44
C PHE A 257 2.92 19.15 -7.63
N ASP A 258 1.63 18.85 -7.78
CA ASP A 258 0.93 17.75 -7.13
C ASP A 258 0.86 16.46 -7.98
N ALA A 259 1.53 16.44 -9.16
CA ALA A 259 1.49 15.37 -10.16
C ALA A 259 2.16 14.05 -9.74
N GLY A 260 1.80 13.52 -8.57
CA GLY A 260 2.12 12.18 -8.12
C GLY A 260 3.56 11.95 -7.66
N SER A 261 4.40 12.99 -7.62
CA SER A 261 5.81 12.85 -7.24
C SER A 261 6.02 12.73 -5.73
N CYS A 262 5.16 13.37 -4.93
CA CYS A 262 5.18 13.31 -3.46
C CYS A 262 4.69 11.95 -2.95
N ILE A 263 4.90 11.72 -1.65
CA ILE A 263 4.60 10.42 -1.02
C ILE A 263 3.12 10.07 -1.16
N ASP A 264 2.25 11.03 -0.91
CA ASP A 264 0.80 10.86 -0.91
C ASP A 264 0.21 10.94 -2.33
N GLY A 265 0.82 11.72 -3.22
CA GLY A 265 0.35 11.91 -4.60
C GLY A 265 0.44 10.65 -5.46
N ARG A 266 1.29 9.69 -5.11
CA ARG A 266 1.44 8.41 -5.85
C ARG A 266 0.15 7.60 -5.92
N LEU A 267 -0.74 7.75 -4.92
CA LEU A 267 -2.01 7.04 -4.85
C LEU A 267 -3.04 7.59 -5.86
N THR A 268 -2.93 8.87 -6.20
CA THR A 268 -3.88 9.55 -7.11
C THR A 268 -3.88 8.93 -8.49
N SER A 269 -2.71 8.62 -9.05
CA SER A 269 -2.60 8.01 -10.38
C SER A 269 -3.13 6.57 -10.39
N ALA A 270 -2.97 5.82 -9.29
CA ALA A 270 -3.54 4.48 -9.18
C ALA A 270 -5.08 4.51 -9.23
N TRP A 271 -5.70 5.44 -8.52
CA TRP A 271 -7.15 5.63 -8.58
C TRP A 271 -7.61 6.16 -9.94
N ASN A 272 -6.83 7.02 -10.59
CA ASN A 272 -7.11 7.45 -11.95
C ASN A 272 -7.02 6.29 -12.96
N TRP A 273 -6.09 5.36 -12.78
CA TRP A 273 -6.04 4.13 -13.57
C TRP A 273 -7.29 3.28 -13.36
N CYS A 274 -7.70 3.09 -12.09
CA CYS A 274 -8.91 2.36 -11.73
C CYS A 274 -10.17 2.92 -12.39
N SER A 275 -10.33 4.25 -12.41
CA SER A 275 -11.49 4.90 -13.05
C SER A 275 -11.54 4.71 -14.57
N SER A 276 -10.42 4.30 -15.18
CA SER A 276 -10.30 4.06 -16.62
C SER A 276 -10.39 2.58 -17.02
N ILE A 277 -10.51 1.66 -16.06
CA ILE A 277 -10.35 0.21 -16.29
C ILE A 277 -11.33 -0.32 -17.35
N GLU A 278 -12.56 0.19 -17.35
CA GLU A 278 -13.65 -0.20 -18.26
C GLU A 278 -13.33 0.10 -19.73
N ARG A 279 -12.41 1.03 -19.97
CA ARG A 279 -11.98 1.44 -21.31
C ARG A 279 -10.82 0.59 -21.84
N LYS A 280 -10.24 -0.26 -21.01
CA LYS A 280 -9.08 -1.08 -21.37
C LYS A 280 -9.54 -2.30 -22.18
N PRO A 281 -8.79 -2.71 -23.23
CA PRO A 281 -9.19 -3.83 -24.08
C PRO A 281 -9.27 -5.17 -23.34
N TYR A 282 -8.53 -5.31 -22.25
CA TYR A 282 -8.55 -6.48 -21.37
C TYR A 282 -9.61 -6.40 -20.25
N PHE A 283 -10.46 -5.36 -20.21
CA PHE A 283 -11.51 -5.26 -19.19
C PHE A 283 -12.43 -6.48 -19.10
N PRO A 284 -12.82 -7.16 -20.21
CA PRO A 284 -13.61 -8.39 -20.10
C PRO A 284 -12.91 -9.49 -19.29
N ILE A 285 -11.57 -9.50 -19.22
CA ILE A 285 -10.82 -10.45 -18.39
C ILE A 285 -11.06 -10.17 -16.90
N PHE A 286 -11.14 -8.90 -16.49
CA PHE A 286 -11.54 -8.54 -15.13
C PHE A 286 -12.93 -9.12 -14.82
N LEU A 287 -13.91 -8.89 -15.69
CA LEU A 287 -15.27 -9.42 -15.50
C LEU A 287 -15.30 -10.96 -15.40
N LEU A 288 -14.59 -11.65 -16.30
CA LEU A 288 -14.53 -13.11 -16.34
C LEU A 288 -13.80 -13.74 -15.14
N THR A 289 -12.97 -12.96 -14.43
CA THR A 289 -12.28 -13.41 -13.20
C THR A 289 -13.05 -13.04 -11.92
N GLY A 290 -14.27 -12.49 -12.06
CA GLY A 290 -15.16 -12.15 -10.95
C GLY A 290 -14.93 -10.75 -10.37
N PHE A 291 -14.36 -9.83 -11.14
CA PHE A 291 -14.26 -8.42 -10.75
C PHE A 291 -15.64 -7.78 -10.67
N THR A 292 -15.96 -7.19 -9.51
CA THR A 292 -17.22 -6.47 -9.25
C THR A 292 -17.02 -4.95 -9.12
N GLY A 293 -15.78 -4.50 -8.97
CA GLY A 293 -15.41 -3.10 -8.77
C GLY A 293 -14.18 -2.96 -7.87
N PHE A 294 -13.61 -1.75 -7.79
CA PHE A 294 -12.52 -1.44 -6.85
C PHE A 294 -13.02 -0.97 -5.47
N ASP A 295 -14.24 -0.44 -5.41
CA ASP A 295 -14.84 0.03 -4.15
C ASP A 295 -15.59 -1.06 -3.38
N GLY A 296 -15.47 -2.32 -3.83
CA GLY A 296 -15.90 -3.51 -3.09
C GLY A 296 -17.22 -3.32 -2.34
N LYS A 297 -18.34 -3.11 -3.06
CA LYS A 297 -19.63 -3.48 -2.47
C LYS A 297 -19.66 -5.00 -2.39
N GLU A 298 -19.14 -5.49 -1.27
CA GLU A 298 -19.10 -6.85 -0.74
C GLU A 298 -19.03 -7.99 -1.77
N GLY A 299 -17.88 -8.64 -1.80
CA GLY A 299 -17.64 -9.85 -2.57
C GLY A 299 -16.56 -10.71 -1.94
N PHE A 300 -16.73 -11.03 -0.65
CA PHE A 300 -16.67 -12.37 -0.02
C PHE A 300 -17.13 -12.24 1.43
#